data_AF-A0A412XCJ0-F1
#
_entry.id   AF-A0A412XCJ0-F1
#
_cell.length_a   1.000
_cell.length_b   1.000
_cell.length_c   1.000
_cell.angle_alpha   90.00
_cell.angle_beta   90.00
_cell.angle_gamma   90.00
#
_symmetry.space_group_name_H-M   'P 1'
#
loop_
_entity.id
_entity.type
_entity.pdbx_description
1 polymer ?
#
loop_
_entity_poly.entity_id
_entity_poly.type
_entity_poly.pdbx_seq_one_letter_code
_entity_poly.pdbx_strand_id
1 'polypeptide(L)'
;MEKRYKIKQNCITKTPDHPSRTTGRRHKNMTYKDMDNFKYILFPLPLIQEIFKKPKNGFSDIFDVGIYRVSQALQIDEYNALKQLVYCYYRGGLTNSLQSKLYRLKDAEIFYIDEDYNGFSDYEFIPDTEIESLYEYCKEHQELKNEIEEFHRLRQVKTVLNIKFDISCVSQTYKKYHSAYNGFHNQPLVSISQAMMFDFYKNTKTDYEKALFAMYAGIRSIIGNKDFAETTGSMIKCRMFGAKNKTELEFILSDKKVKSAYKQYTTDYHYKKMLKELVVRGFLQSEIGYNKRTYVSCKLDMKGLEDAIVEHIKQKSLNFKIKQFENSRLKAINSINQRLNKSTS
;
A
#
# COMPACT_ATOMS: atom_id res chain seq x y z
N MET A 1 43.32 -47.70 47.02
CA MET A 1 41.96 -48.09 47.43
C MET A 1 41.01 -47.73 46.32
N GLU A 2 40.48 -48.75 45.66
CA GLU A 2 39.39 -48.66 44.70
C GLU A 2 38.10 -48.16 45.37
N LYS A 3 37.32 -47.33 44.67
CA LYS A 3 35.96 -47.69 44.27
C LYS A 3 35.36 -46.66 43.32
N ARG A 4 34.81 -47.21 42.24
CA ARG A 4 33.98 -46.59 41.19
C ARG A 4 32.58 -46.20 41.72
N TYR A 5 31.76 -45.72 40.78
CA TYR A 5 30.28 -45.59 40.72
C TYR A 5 29.77 -44.14 40.82
N LYS A 6 28.79 -43.66 40.04
CA LYS A 6 28.15 -44.04 38.76
C LYS A 6 27.30 -42.82 38.32
N ILE A 7 26.95 -42.79 37.05
CA ILE A 7 26.26 -41.72 36.29
C ILE A 7 24.71 -41.80 36.40
N LYS A 8 24.05 -40.62 36.39
CA LYS A 8 22.67 -40.20 35.96
C LYS A 8 21.42 -41.00 36.38
N GLN A 9 20.34 -40.28 36.76
CA GLN A 9 19.19 -39.95 35.88
C GLN A 9 18.00 -39.27 36.62
N ASN A 10 17.34 -38.33 35.92
CA ASN A 10 15.88 -38.03 35.89
C ASN A 10 15.21 -37.47 37.17
N CYS A 11 14.04 -36.83 37.16
CA CYS A 11 13.30 -35.91 36.29
C CYS A 11 12.00 -35.57 37.09
N ILE A 12 11.53 -34.34 36.98
CA ILE A 12 10.12 -33.88 37.16
C ILE A 12 9.52 -33.89 38.59
N THR A 13 9.13 -32.71 39.07
CA THR A 13 7.72 -32.40 39.39
C THR A 13 7.44 -30.89 39.23
N LYS A 14 6.38 -30.58 38.46
CA LYS A 14 5.69 -29.29 38.39
C LYS A 14 4.53 -29.31 39.39
N THR A 15 4.23 -28.17 40.01
CA THR A 15 2.87 -27.62 40.19
C THR A 15 2.96 -26.14 40.62
N PRO A 16 1.88 -25.36 40.43
CA PRO A 16 1.95 -23.94 40.03
C PRO A 16 1.56 -22.97 41.16
N ASP A 17 1.94 -21.71 41.03
CA ASP A 17 1.13 -20.59 41.53
C ASP A 17 1.29 -19.36 40.63
N HIS A 18 0.16 -18.71 40.40
CA HIS A 18 -0.07 -17.59 39.48
C HIS A 18 -0.17 -16.27 40.30
N PRO A 19 -0.34 -15.09 39.66
CA PRO A 19 0.70 -14.09 39.47
C PRO A 19 0.50 -12.80 40.30
N SER A 20 1.57 -12.03 40.49
CA SER A 20 1.48 -10.62 40.89
C SER A 20 2.26 -9.72 39.93
N ARG A 21 1.71 -8.52 39.77
CA ARG A 21 1.80 -7.58 38.67
C ARG A 21 3.07 -6.71 38.67
N THR A 22 3.37 -6.24 37.45
CA THR A 22 3.93 -4.92 37.06
C THR A 22 5.30 -4.50 37.58
N THR A 23 6.22 -4.23 36.65
CA THR A 23 6.57 -2.87 36.18
C THR A 23 7.69 -2.93 35.14
N GLY A 24 7.70 -1.99 34.19
CA GLY A 24 8.85 -1.73 33.31
C GLY A 24 8.74 -2.22 31.86
N ARG A 25 7.71 -1.79 31.11
CA ARG A 25 7.80 -1.82 29.64
C ARG A 25 8.62 -0.63 29.17
N ARG A 26 9.93 -0.86 28.99
CA ARG A 26 10.79 -0.03 28.15
C ARG A 26 10.10 0.24 26.81
N HIS A 27 10.12 1.49 26.37
CA HIS A 27 9.79 1.89 25.01
C HIS A 27 10.45 0.92 24.02
N LYS A 28 9.65 0.14 23.29
CA LYS A 28 10.15 -0.59 22.13
C LYS A 28 10.36 0.45 21.02
N ASN A 29 11.59 0.88 20.87
CA ASN A 29 12.03 1.50 19.62
C ASN A 29 11.69 0.54 18.47
N MET A 30 11.13 1.12 17.41
CA MET A 30 10.79 0.47 16.16
C MET A 30 11.97 -0.42 15.71
N THR A 31 11.71 -1.71 15.50
CA THR A 31 12.78 -2.68 15.24
C THR A 31 13.23 -2.61 13.78
N TYR A 32 14.45 -3.06 13.47
CA TYR A 32 14.92 -3.18 12.07
C TYR A 32 13.96 -3.96 11.15
N LYS A 33 13.18 -4.92 11.71
CA LYS A 33 12.13 -5.65 10.98
C LYS A 33 10.97 -4.77 10.52
N ASP A 34 10.68 -3.68 11.24
CA ASP A 34 9.62 -2.74 10.88
C ASP A 34 10.05 -1.78 9.75
N MET A 35 11.37 -1.56 9.59
CA MET A 35 11.93 -0.74 8.51
C MET A 35 11.94 -1.47 7.15
N ASP A 36 12.09 -2.80 7.14
CA ASP A 36 12.00 -3.62 5.91
C ASP A 36 10.57 -3.66 5.32
N ASN A 37 9.53 -3.39 6.14
CA ASN A 37 8.13 -3.45 5.72
C ASN A 37 7.70 -2.37 4.71
N PHE A 38 8.49 -1.30 4.53
CA PHE A 38 8.12 -0.17 3.67
C PHE A 38 8.98 -0.01 2.42
N LYS A 39 9.69 -1.08 2.02
CA LYS A 39 10.46 -1.11 0.77
C LYS A 39 9.64 -0.71 -0.47
N TYR A 40 8.33 -0.85 -0.42
CA TYR A 40 7.41 -0.49 -1.48
C TYR A 40 6.31 0.47 -1.00
N ILE A 41 5.99 1.43 -1.87
CA ILE A 41 4.87 2.36 -1.70
C ILE A 41 3.74 1.91 -2.63
N LEU A 42 2.55 1.80 -2.05
CA LEU A 42 1.33 1.38 -2.74
C LEU A 42 0.46 2.58 -3.08
N PHE A 43 -0.06 2.64 -4.31
CA PHE A 43 -1.06 3.65 -4.69
C PHE A 43 -2.10 3.10 -5.67
N PRO A 44 -3.32 3.66 -5.72
CA PRO A 44 -4.37 3.24 -6.65
C PRO A 44 -4.02 3.53 -8.12
N LEU A 45 -4.28 2.56 -8.99
CA LEU A 45 -4.01 2.65 -10.42
C LEU A 45 -4.54 3.92 -11.11
N PRO A 46 -5.76 4.44 -10.82
CA PRO A 46 -6.27 5.63 -11.49
C PRO A 46 -5.35 6.85 -11.37
N LEU A 47 -4.52 6.95 -10.33
CA LEU A 47 -3.62 8.09 -10.17
C LEU A 47 -2.53 8.17 -11.24
N ILE A 48 -2.23 7.09 -11.96
CA ILE A 48 -1.27 7.14 -13.08
C ILE A 48 -1.70 8.18 -14.13
N GLN A 49 -3.01 8.38 -14.34
CA GLN A 49 -3.49 9.35 -15.32
C GLN A 49 -3.09 10.80 -14.98
N GLU A 50 -2.84 11.09 -13.70
CA GLU A 50 -2.48 12.43 -13.23
C GLU A 50 -1.09 12.85 -13.73
N ILE A 51 -0.21 11.88 -14.02
CA ILE A 51 1.08 12.12 -14.66
C ILE A 51 0.89 12.85 -16.00
N PHE A 52 -0.14 12.48 -16.76
CA PHE A 52 -0.43 13.07 -18.07
C PHE A 52 -1.32 14.31 -17.98
N LYS A 53 -2.29 14.34 -17.07
CA LYS A 53 -3.15 15.52 -16.87
C LYS A 53 -2.37 16.71 -16.30
N LYS A 54 -1.44 16.42 -15.40
CA LYS A 54 -0.65 17.39 -14.64
C LYS A 54 0.85 17.05 -14.69
N PRO A 55 1.54 17.21 -15.83
CA PRO A 55 2.95 16.80 -15.98
C PRO A 55 3.92 17.38 -14.95
N LYS A 56 3.60 18.54 -14.34
CA LYS A 56 4.42 19.16 -13.30
C LYS A 56 4.21 18.52 -11.92
N ASN A 57 2.97 18.23 -11.53
CA ASN A 57 2.62 17.92 -10.13
C ASN A 57 2.01 16.51 -9.95
N GLY A 58 1.57 15.86 -11.02
CA GLY A 58 0.84 14.59 -10.96
C GLY A 58 1.63 13.47 -10.31
N PHE A 59 2.96 13.50 -10.40
CA PHE A 59 3.82 12.56 -9.68
C PHE A 59 3.84 12.82 -8.18
N SER A 60 3.91 14.09 -7.76
CA SER A 60 3.82 14.49 -6.36
C SER A 60 2.47 14.09 -5.75
N ASP A 61 1.38 14.22 -6.52
CA ASP A 61 0.05 13.77 -6.11
C ASP A 61 0.00 12.25 -5.84
N ILE A 62 0.61 11.44 -6.73
CA ILE A 62 0.75 10.00 -6.53
C ILE A 62 1.54 9.71 -5.25
N PHE A 63 2.60 10.47 -5.02
CA PHE A 63 3.47 10.27 -3.87
C PHE A 63 2.77 10.60 -2.54
N ASP A 64 2.04 11.72 -2.48
CA ASP A 64 1.24 12.10 -1.31
C ASP A 64 0.20 11.03 -0.97
N VAL A 65 -0.53 10.51 -1.98
CA VAL A 65 -1.48 9.41 -1.75
C VAL A 65 -0.75 8.14 -1.27
N GLY A 66 0.43 7.86 -1.81
CA GLY A 66 1.28 6.77 -1.35
C GLY A 66 1.70 6.90 0.12
N ILE A 67 2.16 8.09 0.55
CA ILE A 67 2.51 8.41 1.94
C ILE A 67 1.30 8.20 2.85
N TYR A 68 0.13 8.72 2.44
CA TYR A 68 -1.08 8.55 3.22
C TYR A 68 -1.45 7.08 3.38
N ARG A 69 -1.34 6.26 2.33
CA ARG A 69 -1.61 4.83 2.41
C ARG A 69 -0.62 4.06 3.29
N VAL A 70 0.65 4.48 3.31
CA VAL A 70 1.64 3.96 4.25
C VAL A 70 1.20 4.26 5.68
N SER A 71 0.70 5.47 5.95
CA SER A 71 0.20 5.84 7.28
C SER A 71 -0.94 4.93 7.76
N GLN A 72 -1.84 4.55 6.86
CA GLN A 72 -2.97 3.66 7.18
C GLN A 72 -2.55 2.24 7.59
N ALA A 73 -1.33 1.81 7.26
CA ALA A 73 -0.80 0.51 7.67
C ALA A 73 -0.14 0.53 9.07
N LEU A 74 0.05 1.71 9.66
CA LEU A 74 0.68 1.86 10.97
C LEU A 74 -0.32 1.62 12.10
N GLN A 75 0.13 0.91 13.13
CA GLN A 75 -0.65 0.74 14.36
C GLN A 75 -0.68 2.04 15.16
N ILE A 76 -1.83 2.31 15.78
CA ILE A 76 -2.02 3.43 16.68
C ILE A 76 -1.99 2.95 18.11
N ASP A 77 -1.23 3.67 18.92
CA ASP A 77 -1.41 3.71 20.35
C ASP A 77 -2.03 5.06 20.71
N GLU A 78 -3.27 5.03 21.21
CA GLU A 78 -4.10 6.23 21.42
C GLU A 78 -3.47 7.19 22.42
N TYR A 79 -2.91 6.67 23.51
CA TYR A 79 -2.20 7.47 24.50
C TYR A 79 -0.99 8.18 23.86
N ASN A 80 -0.17 7.47 23.07
CA ASN A 80 0.94 8.11 22.36
C ASN A 80 0.49 9.12 21.30
N ALA A 81 -0.68 8.92 20.67
CA ALA A 81 -1.24 9.90 19.75
C ALA A 81 -1.58 11.22 20.46
N LEU A 82 -2.27 11.13 21.61
CA LEU A 82 -2.61 12.28 22.45
C LEU A 82 -1.36 12.93 23.05
N LYS A 83 -0.44 12.14 23.62
CA LYS A 83 0.84 12.63 24.13
C LYS A 83 1.61 13.40 23.07
N GLN A 84 1.69 12.85 21.86
CA GLN A 84 2.38 13.51 20.76
C GLN A 84 1.66 14.79 20.30
N LEU A 85 0.33 14.83 20.35
CA LEU A 85 -0.47 16.01 20.06
C LEU A 85 -0.16 17.13 21.05
N VAL A 86 -0.23 16.84 22.36
CA VAL A 86 0.06 17.82 23.43
C VAL A 86 1.50 18.31 23.33
N TYR A 87 2.46 17.42 23.06
CA TYR A 87 3.84 17.85 22.81
C TYR A 87 3.95 18.87 21.67
N CYS A 88 3.21 18.65 20.57
CA CYS A 88 3.21 19.56 19.43
C CYS A 88 2.44 20.85 19.70
N TYR A 89 1.48 20.84 20.63
CA TYR A 89 0.83 22.06 21.09
C TYR A 89 1.85 22.99 21.76
N TYR A 90 2.65 22.48 22.69
CA TYR A 90 3.67 23.27 23.39
C TYR A 90 4.89 23.62 22.53
N ARG A 91 5.35 22.70 21.67
CA ARG A 91 6.61 22.85 20.92
C ARG A 91 6.41 23.21 19.45
N GLY A 92 5.17 23.35 19.00
CA GLY A 92 4.81 23.58 17.61
C GLY A 92 4.85 22.31 16.74
N GLY A 93 4.41 22.47 15.48
CA GLY A 93 4.33 21.38 14.50
C GLY A 93 2.96 20.70 14.39
N LEU A 94 1.93 21.28 15.00
CA LEU A 94 0.54 20.96 14.70
C LEU A 94 0.15 21.46 13.30
N THR A 95 -0.91 20.86 12.75
CA THR A 95 -1.61 21.44 11.60
C THR A 95 -2.42 22.64 12.06
N ASN A 96 -2.69 23.61 11.16
CA ASN A 96 -3.52 24.78 11.49
C ASN A 96 -4.92 24.38 12.01
N SER A 97 -5.47 23.29 11.49
CA SER A 97 -6.76 22.74 11.92
C SER A 97 -6.72 22.28 13.39
N LEU A 98 -5.77 21.39 13.73
CA LEU A 98 -5.60 20.91 15.11
C LEU A 98 -5.26 22.05 16.07
N GLN A 99 -4.38 22.96 15.67
CA GLN A 99 -4.04 24.13 16.46
C GLN A 99 -5.29 24.97 16.79
N SER A 100 -6.12 25.26 15.78
CA SER A 100 -7.35 26.05 15.98
C SER A 100 -8.38 25.32 16.85
N LYS A 101 -8.51 23.99 16.70
CA LYS A 101 -9.42 23.19 17.52
C LYS A 101 -8.96 23.16 18.98
N LEU A 102 -7.68 22.94 19.25
CA LEU A 102 -7.14 22.94 20.61
C LEU A 102 -7.25 24.31 21.28
N TYR A 103 -7.05 25.42 20.54
CA TYR A 103 -7.30 26.76 21.09
C TYR A 103 -8.76 26.95 21.52
N ARG A 104 -9.73 26.53 20.69
CA ARG A 104 -11.15 26.62 21.05
C ARG A 104 -11.49 25.77 22.27
N LEU A 105 -10.87 24.60 22.41
CA LEU A 105 -11.06 23.74 23.58
C LEU A 105 -10.42 24.33 24.84
N LYS A 106 -9.28 25.01 24.71
CA LYS A 106 -8.68 25.78 25.81
C LYS A 106 -9.61 26.89 26.25
N ASP A 107 -10.10 27.71 25.32
CA ASP A 107 -10.99 28.84 25.60
C ASP A 107 -12.33 28.41 26.22
N ALA A 108 -12.79 27.20 25.89
CA ALA A 108 -13.99 26.60 26.46
C ALA A 108 -13.75 25.87 27.80
N GLU A 109 -12.53 25.94 28.36
CA GLU A 109 -12.14 25.26 29.60
C GLU A 109 -12.32 23.72 29.53
N ILE A 110 -12.26 23.15 28.33
CA ILE A 110 -12.33 21.70 28.09
C ILE A 110 -10.93 21.10 28.08
N PHE A 111 -9.97 21.81 27.46
CA PHE A 111 -8.58 21.40 27.37
C PHE A 111 -7.74 22.20 28.36
N TYR A 112 -7.43 21.57 29.49
CA TYR A 112 -6.56 22.16 30.52
C TYR A 112 -5.11 22.08 30.08
N ILE A 113 -4.36 23.17 30.22
CA ILE A 113 -2.94 23.22 29.90
C ILE A 113 -2.14 23.53 31.15
N ASP A 114 -0.94 22.96 31.23
CA ASP A 114 0.08 23.30 32.22
C ASP A 114 0.87 24.50 31.73
N GLU A 115 0.57 25.68 32.29
CA GLU A 115 1.23 26.93 31.92
C GLU A 115 2.63 27.07 32.55
N ASP A 116 2.90 26.34 33.64
CA ASP A 116 4.13 26.47 34.41
C ASP A 116 5.25 25.60 33.82
N TYR A 117 4.95 24.31 33.56
CA TYR A 117 5.95 23.33 33.12
C TYR A 117 5.71 22.78 31.72
N ASN A 118 4.61 23.19 31.05
CA ASN A 118 4.27 22.75 29.68
C ASN A 118 4.27 21.22 29.55
N GLY A 119 3.75 20.51 30.55
CA GLY A 119 3.64 19.05 30.60
C GLY A 119 4.93 18.32 30.96
N PHE A 120 5.95 19.02 31.48
CA PHE A 120 7.19 18.39 31.96
C PHE A 120 7.20 18.24 33.48
N SER A 121 7.61 17.06 33.93
CA SER A 121 8.01 16.81 35.31
C SER A 121 9.50 16.48 35.29
N ASP A 122 10.32 17.40 35.81
CA ASP A 122 11.78 17.40 35.64
C ASP A 122 12.22 17.31 34.16
N TYR A 123 12.73 16.14 33.75
CA TYR A 123 13.23 15.88 32.39
C TYR A 123 12.25 15.03 31.56
N GLU A 124 11.16 14.55 32.16
CA GLU A 124 10.20 13.68 31.50
C GLU A 124 8.95 14.45 31.09
N PHE A 125 8.50 14.23 29.85
CA PHE A 125 7.25 14.78 29.36
C PHE A 125 6.09 13.87 29.80
N ILE A 126 5.28 14.33 30.76
CA ILE A 126 4.20 13.59 31.41
C ILE A 126 2.92 14.46 31.45
N PRO A 127 2.28 14.72 30.29
CA PRO A 127 1.09 15.58 30.21
C PRO A 127 -0.20 14.80 30.48
N ASP A 128 -0.25 14.03 31.57
CA ASP A 128 -1.34 13.06 31.79
C ASP A 128 -2.70 13.76 32.00
N THR A 129 -2.72 14.92 32.66
CA THR A 129 -3.94 15.73 32.86
C THR A 129 -4.48 16.26 31.53
N GLU A 130 -3.60 16.78 30.66
CA GLU A 130 -3.99 17.27 29.35
C GLU A 130 -4.50 16.12 28.46
N ILE A 131 -3.85 14.96 28.52
CA ILE A 131 -4.29 13.74 27.82
C ILE A 131 -5.67 13.30 28.29
N GLU A 132 -5.92 13.25 29.60
CA GLU A 132 -7.20 12.83 30.16
C GLU A 132 -8.34 13.72 29.68
N SER A 133 -8.16 15.04 29.72
CA SER A 133 -9.18 16.01 29.25
C SER A 133 -9.54 15.82 27.76
N LEU A 134 -8.52 15.64 26.91
CA LEU A 134 -8.73 15.38 25.48
C LEU A 134 -9.34 14.02 25.22
N TYR A 135 -8.93 13.00 25.98
CA TYR A 135 -9.44 11.65 25.86
C TYR A 135 -10.94 11.60 26.18
N GLU A 136 -11.36 12.21 27.29
CA GLU A 136 -12.78 12.30 27.66
C GLU A 136 -13.59 13.03 26.59
N TYR A 137 -13.10 14.17 26.07
CA TYR A 137 -13.78 14.90 25.00
C TYR A 137 -13.90 14.07 23.70
N CYS A 138 -12.86 13.29 23.36
CA CYS A 138 -12.83 12.46 22.16
C CYS A 138 -13.82 11.29 22.18
N LYS A 139 -14.35 10.89 23.35
CA LYS A 139 -15.39 9.84 23.44
C LYS A 139 -16.64 10.24 22.67
N GLU A 140 -17.04 11.50 22.74
CA GLU A 140 -18.22 12.05 22.07
C GLU A 140 -17.89 12.75 20.74
N HIS A 141 -16.61 13.06 20.47
CA HIS A 141 -16.18 13.85 19.31
C HIS A 141 -15.26 13.07 18.37
N GLN A 142 -15.82 12.06 17.69
CA GLN A 142 -15.07 11.16 16.80
C GLN A 142 -14.32 11.86 15.66
N GLU A 143 -14.82 13.00 15.17
CA GLU A 143 -14.11 13.75 14.12
C GLU A 143 -12.75 14.27 14.59
N LEU A 144 -12.66 14.76 15.83
CA LEU A 144 -11.39 15.21 16.40
C LEU A 144 -10.48 14.01 16.67
N LYS A 145 -11.01 12.93 17.24
CA LYS A 145 -10.27 11.68 17.45
C LYS A 145 -9.63 11.18 16.16
N ASN A 146 -10.41 11.08 15.08
CA ASN A 146 -9.94 10.66 13.77
C ASN A 146 -8.84 11.57 13.20
N GLU A 147 -8.93 12.89 13.42
CA GLU A 147 -7.90 13.84 12.98
C GLU A 147 -6.61 13.71 13.78
N ILE A 148 -6.69 13.52 15.10
CA ILE A 148 -5.53 13.27 15.96
C ILE A 148 -4.82 11.99 15.54
N GLU A 149 -5.57 10.92 15.30
CA GLU A 149 -5.05 9.65 14.82
C GLU A 149 -4.42 9.75 13.41
N GLU A 150 -5.07 10.47 12.48
CA GLU A 150 -4.53 10.77 11.14
C GLU A 150 -3.19 11.52 11.27
N PHE A 151 -3.15 12.58 12.07
CA PHE A 151 -1.94 13.38 12.32
C PHE A 151 -0.81 12.54 12.92
N HIS A 152 -1.12 11.73 13.94
CA HIS A 152 -0.12 10.88 14.59
C HIS A 152 0.49 9.88 13.60
N ARG A 153 -0.34 9.14 12.84
CA ARG A 153 0.13 8.20 11.81
C ARG A 153 1.02 8.91 10.78
N LEU A 154 0.58 10.05 10.24
CA LEU A 154 1.37 10.79 9.26
C LEU A 154 2.69 11.32 9.83
N ARG A 155 2.73 11.68 11.11
CA ARG A 155 3.99 12.04 11.78
C ARG A 155 4.93 10.84 11.89
N GLN A 156 4.43 9.65 12.23
CA GLN A 156 5.24 8.43 12.27
C GLN A 156 5.82 8.09 10.88
N VAL A 157 5.07 8.33 9.80
CA VAL A 157 5.57 8.11 8.42
C VAL A 157 6.83 8.92 8.11
N LYS A 158 6.98 10.13 8.68
CA LYS A 158 8.20 10.94 8.51
C LYS A 158 9.44 10.19 8.99
N THR A 159 9.34 9.50 10.11
CA THR A 159 10.41 8.67 10.67
C THR A 159 10.61 7.40 9.86
N VAL A 160 9.52 6.68 9.55
CA VAL A 160 9.55 5.40 8.82
C VAL A 160 10.18 5.54 7.45
N LEU A 161 9.78 6.54 6.68
CA LEU A 161 10.28 6.79 5.33
C LEU A 161 11.51 7.71 5.31
N ASN A 162 11.93 8.23 6.46
CA ASN A 162 12.99 9.23 6.63
C ASN A 162 12.82 10.44 5.68
N ILE A 163 11.66 11.09 5.76
CA ILE A 163 11.30 12.24 4.92
C ILE A 163 10.60 13.35 5.66
N LYS A 164 10.64 14.54 5.05
CA LYS A 164 9.86 15.69 5.46
C LYS A 164 8.75 15.94 4.44
N PHE A 165 7.55 16.22 4.93
CA PHE A 165 6.41 16.66 4.15
C PHE A 165 5.44 17.44 5.04
N ASP A 166 4.56 18.21 4.41
CA ASP A 166 3.45 18.87 5.07
C ASP A 166 2.29 17.88 5.26
N ILE A 167 1.91 17.65 6.51
CA ILE A 167 0.86 16.68 6.87
C ILE A 167 -0.49 17.11 6.30
N SER A 168 -0.79 18.42 6.34
CA SER A 168 -2.05 18.97 5.84
C SER A 168 -2.15 18.79 4.33
N CYS A 169 -1.07 19.06 3.59
CA CYS A 169 -1.03 18.85 2.14
C CYS A 169 -1.28 17.38 1.79
N VAL A 170 -0.60 16.44 2.44
CA VAL A 170 -0.79 14.99 2.20
C VAL A 170 -2.23 14.56 2.47
N SER A 171 -2.80 14.95 3.62
CA SER A 171 -4.19 14.64 3.96
C SER A 171 -5.19 15.24 2.95
N GLN A 172 -4.98 16.48 2.53
CA GLN A 172 -5.85 17.16 1.55
C GLN A 172 -5.76 16.51 0.17
N THR A 173 -4.55 16.20 -0.31
CA THR A 173 -4.33 15.51 -1.58
C THR A 173 -5.03 14.14 -1.56
N TYR A 174 -4.87 13.37 -0.48
CA TYR A 174 -5.58 12.09 -0.33
C TYR A 174 -7.09 12.25 -0.39
N LYS A 175 -7.68 13.13 0.43
CA LYS A 175 -9.13 13.36 0.50
C LYS A 175 -9.69 13.76 -0.87
N LYS A 176 -9.03 14.69 -1.56
CA LYS A 176 -9.38 15.12 -2.92
C LYS A 176 -9.48 13.93 -3.89
N TYR A 177 -8.46 13.07 -3.92
CA TYR A 177 -8.43 11.96 -4.86
C TYR A 177 -9.30 10.78 -4.47
N HIS A 178 -9.43 10.54 -3.17
CA HIS A 178 -10.37 9.57 -2.65
C HIS A 178 -11.80 9.89 -3.10
N SER A 179 -12.22 11.15 -3.00
CA SER A 179 -13.53 11.59 -3.52
C SER A 179 -13.60 11.54 -5.05
N ALA A 180 -12.60 12.06 -5.75
CA ALA A 180 -12.60 12.12 -7.22
C ALA A 180 -12.65 10.72 -7.89
N TYR A 181 -12.13 9.70 -7.21
CA TYR A 181 -12.09 8.33 -7.71
C TYR A 181 -13.00 7.37 -6.93
N ASN A 182 -14.10 7.88 -6.35
CA ASN A 182 -15.13 7.09 -5.66
C ASN A 182 -14.53 6.08 -4.66
N GLY A 183 -13.77 6.59 -3.69
CA GLY A 183 -13.11 5.80 -2.66
C GLY A 183 -12.05 4.82 -3.16
N PHE A 184 -11.64 4.92 -4.43
CA PHE A 184 -10.81 3.91 -5.10
C PHE A 184 -11.42 2.49 -5.09
N HIS A 185 -12.76 2.38 -5.05
CA HIS A 185 -13.44 1.09 -5.00
C HIS A 185 -13.10 0.21 -6.21
N ASN A 186 -12.70 -1.04 -5.94
CA ASN A 186 -12.36 -2.04 -6.96
C ASN A 186 -11.26 -1.57 -7.93
N GLN A 187 -10.31 -0.75 -7.46
CA GLN A 187 -9.17 -0.29 -8.23
C GLN A 187 -7.91 -1.09 -7.89
N PRO A 188 -7.18 -1.61 -8.88
CA PRO A 188 -5.93 -2.30 -8.61
C PRO A 188 -4.88 -1.37 -8.00
N LEU A 189 -4.04 -1.93 -7.14
CA LEU A 189 -2.94 -1.22 -6.52
C LEU A 189 -1.66 -1.41 -7.34
N VAL A 190 -0.88 -0.34 -7.39
CA VAL A 190 0.45 -0.31 -7.96
C VAL A 190 1.44 -0.38 -6.79
N SER A 191 2.45 -1.23 -6.90
CA SER A 191 3.55 -1.33 -5.93
C SER A 191 4.86 -0.88 -6.59
N ILE A 192 5.43 0.22 -6.10
CA ILE A 192 6.70 0.81 -6.58
C ILE A 192 7.69 0.85 -5.44
N SER A 193 8.98 0.59 -5.71
CA SER A 193 9.99 0.68 -4.66
C SER A 193 10.10 2.11 -4.12
N GLN A 194 10.31 2.24 -2.81
CA GLN A 194 10.52 3.52 -2.15
C GLN A 194 11.64 4.32 -2.82
N ALA A 195 12.76 3.67 -3.17
CA ALA A 195 13.89 4.30 -3.86
C ALA A 195 13.50 4.91 -5.21
N MET A 196 12.75 4.18 -6.05
CA MET A 196 12.29 4.69 -7.35
C MET A 196 11.29 5.84 -7.17
N MET A 197 10.36 5.70 -6.22
CA MET A 197 9.39 6.75 -5.94
C MET A 197 10.09 8.05 -5.52
N PHE A 198 11.15 7.96 -4.69
CA PHE A 198 11.94 9.12 -4.30
C PHE A 198 12.76 9.73 -5.42
N ASP A 199 13.35 8.91 -6.28
CA ASP A 199 14.09 9.41 -7.44
C ASP A 199 13.18 10.25 -8.34
N PHE A 200 11.96 9.78 -8.63
CA PHE A 200 11.01 10.53 -9.43
C PHE A 200 10.37 11.73 -8.72
N TYR A 201 10.29 11.70 -7.38
CA TYR A 201 9.80 12.82 -6.59
C TYR A 201 10.82 13.97 -6.47
N LYS A 202 12.10 13.62 -6.24
CA LYS A 202 13.16 14.61 -5.97
C LYS A 202 13.82 15.16 -7.23
N ASN A 203 13.93 14.34 -8.27
CA ASN A 203 14.66 14.69 -9.48
C ASN A 203 13.71 15.10 -10.60
N THR A 204 14.10 16.12 -11.37
CA THR A 204 13.35 16.52 -12.56
C THR A 204 13.41 15.39 -13.59
N LYS A 205 12.24 14.94 -14.06
CA LYS A 205 12.10 13.90 -15.08
C LYS A 205 11.50 14.49 -16.35
N THR A 206 11.97 14.02 -17.49
CA THR A 206 11.37 14.32 -18.80
C THR A 206 9.98 13.69 -18.92
N ASP A 207 9.16 14.20 -19.85
CA ASP A 207 7.84 13.62 -20.10
C ASP A 207 7.93 12.17 -20.60
N TYR A 208 9.00 11.83 -21.31
CA TYR A 208 9.28 10.45 -21.72
C TYR A 208 9.57 9.54 -20.52
N GLU A 209 10.41 9.97 -19.57
CA GLU A 209 10.70 9.19 -18.36
C GLU A 209 9.47 9.01 -17.48
N LYS A 210 8.62 10.04 -17.39
CA LYS A 210 7.31 9.94 -16.71
C LYS A 210 6.38 8.94 -17.39
N ALA A 211 6.36 8.92 -18.73
CA ALA A 211 5.61 7.92 -19.49
C ALA A 211 6.18 6.50 -19.29
N LEU A 212 7.51 6.37 -19.22
CA LEU A 212 8.19 5.10 -18.95
C LEU A 212 7.83 4.56 -17.55
N PHE A 213 7.84 5.43 -16.54
CA PHE A 213 7.33 5.11 -15.21
C PHE A 213 5.86 4.69 -15.25
N ALA A 214 5.01 5.42 -15.96
CA ALA A 214 3.59 5.10 -16.07
C ALA A 214 3.36 3.70 -16.69
N MET A 215 4.13 3.32 -17.72
CA MET A 215 4.09 1.98 -18.29
C MET A 215 4.53 0.92 -17.27
N TYR A 216 5.64 1.16 -16.56
CA TYR A 216 6.13 0.27 -15.52
C TYR A 216 5.11 0.08 -14.39
N ALA A 217 4.57 1.17 -13.86
CA ALA A 217 3.53 1.19 -12.85
C ALA A 217 2.27 0.44 -13.33
N GLY A 218 1.88 0.65 -14.59
CA GLY A 218 0.81 -0.10 -15.23
C GLY A 218 1.09 -1.61 -15.23
N ILE A 219 2.30 -2.04 -15.60
CA ILE A 219 2.71 -3.45 -15.58
C ILE A 219 2.73 -4.01 -14.15
N ARG A 220 3.24 -3.25 -13.16
CA ARG A 220 3.21 -3.65 -11.75
C ARG A 220 1.79 -3.89 -11.24
N SER A 221 0.80 -3.12 -11.69
CA SER A 221 -0.61 -3.35 -11.36
C SER A 221 -1.20 -4.64 -11.95
N ILE A 222 -0.59 -5.19 -13.01
CA ILE A 222 -0.99 -6.46 -13.63
C ILE A 222 -0.32 -7.63 -12.91
N ILE A 223 0.98 -7.50 -12.61
CA ILE A 223 1.77 -8.54 -11.93
C ILE A 223 1.30 -8.71 -10.48
N GLY A 224 1.11 -7.61 -9.75
CA GLY A 224 0.83 -7.64 -8.32
C GLY A 224 1.95 -8.35 -7.55
N ASN A 225 1.57 -9.35 -6.75
CA ASN A 225 2.50 -10.14 -5.94
C ASN A 225 3.06 -11.39 -6.65
N LYS A 226 2.57 -11.69 -7.86
CA LYS A 226 2.99 -12.85 -8.65
C LYS A 226 4.43 -12.70 -9.13
N ASP A 227 5.03 -13.81 -9.52
CA ASP A 227 6.39 -13.79 -10.09
C ASP A 227 6.39 -13.27 -11.54
N PHE A 228 5.31 -13.52 -12.28
CA PHE A 228 5.11 -12.97 -13.62
C PHE A 228 3.61 -12.82 -13.91
N ALA A 229 3.28 -12.19 -15.04
CA ALA A 229 1.92 -12.15 -15.57
C ALA A 229 1.87 -12.41 -17.08
N GLU A 230 0.89 -13.21 -17.50
CA GLU A 230 0.41 -13.30 -18.89
C GLU A 230 -0.56 -12.13 -19.15
N THR A 231 -0.28 -11.29 -20.15
CA THR A 231 -1.12 -10.14 -20.50
C THR A 231 -1.13 -9.88 -22.02
N THR A 232 -1.69 -8.74 -22.43
CA THR A 232 -1.70 -8.24 -23.81
C THR A 232 -1.17 -6.81 -23.88
N GLY A 233 -0.68 -6.41 -25.05
CA GLY A 233 -0.28 -5.02 -25.27
C GLY A 233 -1.43 -4.02 -25.06
N SER A 234 -2.67 -4.39 -25.40
CA SER A 234 -3.84 -3.56 -25.12
C SER A 234 -4.10 -3.35 -23.63
N MET A 235 -3.92 -4.39 -22.81
CA MET A 235 -4.08 -4.28 -21.35
C MET A 235 -2.96 -3.43 -20.74
N ILE A 236 -1.70 -3.60 -21.18
CA ILE A 236 -0.59 -2.75 -20.73
C ILE A 236 -0.87 -1.29 -21.07
N LYS A 237 -1.33 -0.99 -22.30
CA LYS A 237 -1.74 0.36 -22.71
C LYS A 237 -2.87 0.90 -21.82
N CYS A 238 -3.87 0.11 -21.45
CA CYS A 238 -4.91 0.56 -20.50
C CYS A 238 -4.31 0.95 -19.14
N ARG A 239 -3.51 0.06 -18.56
CA ARG A 239 -2.93 0.26 -17.22
C ARG A 239 -1.92 1.40 -17.19
N MET A 240 -1.16 1.61 -18.27
CA MET A 240 -0.25 2.74 -18.42
C MET A 240 -0.95 4.09 -18.27
N PHE A 241 -2.24 4.19 -18.59
CA PHE A 241 -3.04 5.41 -18.45
C PHE A 241 -3.97 5.40 -17.24
N GLY A 242 -3.75 4.48 -16.29
CA GLY A 242 -4.54 4.38 -15.07
C GLY A 242 -5.92 3.73 -15.22
N ALA A 243 -6.22 3.14 -16.39
CA ALA A 243 -7.49 2.47 -16.63
C ALA A 243 -7.41 0.97 -16.30
N LYS A 244 -8.42 0.40 -15.62
CA LYS A 244 -8.43 -1.03 -15.33
C LYS A 244 -8.88 -1.91 -16.50
N ASN A 245 -9.60 -1.32 -17.44
CA ASN A 245 -10.11 -1.97 -18.64
C ASN A 245 -10.28 -0.95 -19.78
N LYS A 246 -10.69 -1.45 -20.95
CA LYS A 246 -10.85 -0.62 -22.16
C LYS A 246 -11.94 0.44 -22.02
N THR A 247 -13.06 0.12 -21.38
CA THR A 247 -14.18 1.06 -21.17
C THR A 247 -13.75 2.26 -20.32
N GLU A 248 -13.00 2.03 -19.24
CA GLU A 248 -12.46 3.11 -18.42
C GLU A 248 -11.41 3.93 -19.18
N LEU A 249 -10.61 3.29 -20.03
CA LEU A 249 -9.65 3.99 -20.88
C LEU A 249 -10.37 4.95 -21.85
N GLU A 250 -11.45 4.50 -22.49
CA GLU A 250 -12.25 5.33 -23.41
C GLU A 250 -12.79 6.58 -22.69
N PHE A 251 -13.24 6.45 -21.44
CA PHE A 251 -13.64 7.58 -20.61
C PHE A 251 -12.47 8.54 -20.31
N ILE A 252 -11.31 8.00 -19.90
CA ILE A 252 -10.11 8.80 -19.58
C ILE A 252 -9.60 9.57 -20.80
N LEU A 253 -9.74 9.01 -22.01
CA LEU A 253 -9.33 9.64 -23.27
C LEU A 253 -10.22 10.81 -23.72
N SER A 254 -11.28 11.15 -22.95
CA SER A 254 -12.00 12.41 -23.12
C SER A 254 -11.14 13.63 -22.76
N ASP A 255 -10.15 13.46 -21.87
CA ASP A 255 -9.17 14.49 -21.54
C ASP A 255 -8.17 14.70 -22.70
N LYS A 256 -8.06 15.93 -23.20
CA LYS A 256 -7.21 16.28 -24.35
C LYS A 256 -5.73 15.98 -24.13
N LYS A 257 -5.21 16.22 -22.91
CA LYS A 257 -3.79 15.98 -22.59
C LYS A 257 -3.50 14.48 -22.56
N VAL A 258 -4.38 13.72 -21.90
CA VAL A 258 -4.25 12.27 -21.84
C VAL A 258 -4.37 11.65 -23.24
N LYS A 259 -5.31 12.12 -24.05
CA LYS A 259 -5.48 11.69 -25.44
C LYS A 259 -4.24 11.97 -26.31
N SER A 260 -3.58 13.11 -26.11
CA SER A 260 -2.33 13.44 -26.80
C SER A 260 -1.21 12.47 -26.43
N ALA A 261 -0.99 12.26 -25.13
CA ALA A 261 0.01 11.31 -24.62
C ALA A 261 -0.28 9.88 -25.09
N TYR A 262 -1.56 9.48 -25.12
CA TYR A 262 -1.97 8.19 -25.66
C TYR A 262 -1.54 8.03 -27.12
N LYS A 263 -1.83 8.99 -27.99
CA LYS A 263 -1.42 8.95 -29.40
C LYS A 263 0.10 8.88 -29.55
N GLN A 264 0.85 9.62 -28.73
CA GLN A 264 2.31 9.65 -28.78
C GLN A 264 2.93 8.32 -28.38
N TYR A 265 2.56 7.78 -27.21
CA TYR A 265 3.28 6.67 -26.59
C TYR A 265 2.72 5.28 -26.91
N THR A 266 1.54 5.18 -27.52
CA THR A 266 0.91 3.87 -27.81
C THR A 266 1.03 3.39 -29.24
N THR A 267 1.70 4.14 -30.12
CA THR A 267 2.13 3.62 -31.43
C THR A 267 3.00 2.38 -31.23
N ASP A 268 2.96 1.44 -32.18
CA ASP A 268 3.69 0.17 -32.05
C ASP A 268 5.19 0.36 -31.86
N TYR A 269 5.77 1.37 -32.53
CA TYR A 269 7.17 1.73 -32.35
C TYR A 269 7.47 2.19 -30.92
N HIS A 270 6.76 3.20 -30.43
CA HIS A 270 7.01 3.76 -29.09
C HIS A 270 6.70 2.74 -27.99
N TYR A 271 5.61 2.00 -28.11
CA TYR A 271 5.22 0.96 -27.16
C TYR A 271 6.32 -0.12 -27.04
N LYS A 272 6.79 -0.67 -28.16
CA LYS A 272 7.84 -1.70 -28.15
C LYS A 272 9.19 -1.13 -27.67
N LYS A 273 9.52 0.11 -28.04
CA LYS A 273 10.73 0.79 -27.59
C LYS A 273 10.73 0.95 -26.07
N MET A 274 9.65 1.47 -25.49
CA MET A 274 9.51 1.65 -24.05
C MET A 274 9.58 0.32 -23.29
N LEU A 275 8.91 -0.73 -23.79
CA LEU A 275 8.92 -2.04 -23.13
C LEU A 275 10.34 -2.65 -23.06
N LYS A 276 11.11 -2.54 -24.15
CA LYS A 276 12.53 -2.94 -24.16
C LYS A 276 13.36 -2.10 -23.19
N GLU A 277 13.12 -0.80 -23.16
CA GLU A 277 13.85 0.12 -22.30
C GLU A 277 13.56 -0.13 -20.82
N LEU A 278 12.36 -0.59 -20.45
CA LEU A 278 12.06 -1.04 -19.09
C LEU A 278 12.95 -2.21 -18.66
N VAL A 279 13.25 -3.15 -19.56
CA VAL A 279 14.15 -4.27 -19.27
C VAL A 279 15.60 -3.79 -19.18
N VAL A 280 16.05 -3.00 -20.16
CA VAL A 280 17.43 -2.47 -20.20
C VAL A 280 17.76 -1.60 -18.99
N ARG A 281 16.81 -0.80 -18.52
CA ARG A 281 16.97 0.05 -17.31
C ARG A 281 16.76 -0.71 -16.00
N GLY A 282 16.48 -2.02 -16.04
CA GLY A 282 16.27 -2.85 -14.86
C GLY A 282 14.95 -2.57 -14.12
N PHE A 283 13.97 -1.93 -14.75
CA PHE A 283 12.64 -1.76 -14.15
C PHE A 283 11.88 -3.09 -14.20
N LEU A 284 12.01 -3.80 -15.31
CA LEU A 284 11.58 -5.18 -15.47
C LEU A 284 12.80 -6.10 -15.51
N GLN A 285 12.65 -7.30 -14.97
CA GLN A 285 13.69 -8.30 -15.03
C GLN A 285 13.68 -9.03 -16.39
N SER A 286 12.49 -9.26 -16.95
CA SER A 286 12.33 -9.88 -18.26
C SER A 286 10.96 -9.60 -18.88
N GLU A 287 10.90 -9.71 -20.21
CA GLU A 287 9.68 -9.71 -21.02
C GLU A 287 9.82 -10.68 -22.19
N ILE A 288 8.78 -11.47 -22.45
CA ILE A 288 8.71 -12.42 -23.57
C ILE A 288 7.35 -12.30 -24.27
N GLY A 289 7.36 -12.02 -25.56
CA GLY A 289 6.18 -12.10 -26.43
C GLY A 289 6.02 -13.50 -27.02
N TYR A 290 4.86 -14.13 -26.84
CA TYR A 290 4.55 -15.44 -27.40
C TYR A 290 3.05 -15.59 -27.70
N ASN A 291 2.68 -16.09 -28.90
CA ASN A 291 1.30 -16.33 -29.33
C ASN A 291 0.31 -15.18 -29.02
N LYS A 292 0.66 -13.95 -29.43
CA LYS A 292 -0.11 -12.70 -29.20
C LYS A 292 -0.28 -12.32 -27.71
N ARG A 293 0.38 -13.02 -26.80
CA ARG A 293 0.49 -12.68 -25.39
C ARG A 293 1.85 -12.06 -25.11
N THR A 294 1.87 -11.25 -24.07
CA THR A 294 3.07 -10.64 -23.51
C THR A 294 3.21 -11.15 -22.09
N TYR A 295 4.35 -11.74 -21.76
CA TYR A 295 4.69 -12.22 -20.44
C TYR A 295 5.72 -11.31 -19.83
N VAL A 296 5.47 -10.81 -18.63
CA VAL A 296 6.31 -9.79 -17.97
C VAL A 296 6.63 -10.20 -16.54
N SER A 297 7.87 -9.97 -16.12
CA SER A 297 8.32 -10.25 -14.76
C SER A 297 9.22 -9.13 -14.21
N CYS A 298 9.09 -8.89 -12.90
CA CYS A 298 10.02 -8.07 -12.12
C CYS A 298 10.99 -8.92 -11.28
N LYS A 299 10.93 -10.25 -11.35
CA LYS A 299 11.69 -11.17 -10.49
C LYS A 299 12.49 -12.20 -11.27
N LEU A 300 11.88 -12.76 -12.32
CA LEU A 300 12.46 -13.82 -13.13
C LEU A 300 13.28 -13.21 -14.26
N ASP A 301 14.49 -13.71 -14.48
CA ASP A 301 15.26 -13.42 -15.68
C ASP A 301 14.65 -14.09 -16.92
N MET A 302 15.28 -13.92 -18.08
CA MET A 302 14.74 -14.44 -19.34
C MET A 302 14.55 -15.97 -19.30
N LYS A 303 15.50 -16.70 -18.71
CA LYS A 303 15.43 -18.16 -18.66
C LYS A 303 14.38 -18.64 -17.66
N GLY A 304 14.35 -18.05 -16.47
CA GLY A 304 13.34 -18.35 -15.46
C GLY A 304 11.93 -18.00 -15.95
N LEU A 305 11.77 -16.91 -16.71
CA LEU A 305 10.49 -16.56 -17.31
C LEU A 305 10.09 -17.55 -18.42
N GLU A 306 11.02 -17.97 -19.28
CA GLU A 306 10.78 -19.00 -20.30
C GLU A 306 10.26 -20.30 -19.67
N ASP A 307 10.94 -20.81 -18.65
CA ASP A 307 10.56 -22.05 -17.97
C ASP A 307 9.18 -21.92 -17.30
N ALA A 308 8.91 -20.79 -16.65
CA ALA A 308 7.61 -20.49 -16.03
C ALA A 308 6.47 -20.40 -17.07
N ILE A 309 6.74 -19.86 -18.27
CA ILE A 309 5.76 -19.80 -19.35
C ILE A 309 5.39 -21.20 -19.85
N VAL A 310 6.39 -22.05 -20.09
CA VAL A 310 6.17 -23.43 -20.56
C VAL A 310 5.28 -24.18 -19.57
N GLU A 311 5.60 -24.09 -18.28
CA GLU A 311 4.84 -24.76 -17.23
C GLU A 311 3.40 -24.20 -17.13
N HIS A 312 3.24 -22.87 -17.15
CA HIS A 312 1.93 -22.22 -17.13
C HIS A 312 1.04 -22.64 -18.31
N ILE A 313 1.60 -22.76 -19.52
CA ILE A 313 0.85 -23.20 -20.70
C ILE A 313 0.42 -24.66 -20.55
N LYS A 314 1.31 -25.55 -20.08
CA LYS A 314 0.98 -26.96 -19.82
C LYS A 314 -0.14 -27.10 -18.80
N GLN A 315 -0.03 -26.40 -17.66
CA GLN A 315 -1.05 -26.40 -16.61
C GLN A 315 -2.38 -25.84 -17.09
N LYS A 316 -2.38 -24.76 -17.85
CA LYS A 316 -3.60 -24.17 -18.43
C LYS A 316 -4.31 -25.13 -19.38
N SER A 317 -3.55 -25.86 -20.20
CA SER A 317 -4.09 -26.90 -21.08
C SER A 317 -4.69 -28.06 -20.30
N LEU A 318 -4.01 -28.52 -19.25
CA LEU A 318 -4.50 -29.60 -18.38
C LEU A 318 -5.78 -29.19 -17.65
N ASN A 319 -5.81 -28.02 -17.03
CA ASN A 319 -6.98 -27.49 -16.32
C ASN A 319 -8.19 -27.32 -17.25
N PHE A 320 -7.96 -26.92 -18.50
CA PHE A 320 -9.03 -26.86 -19.50
C PHE A 320 -9.63 -28.24 -19.79
N LYS A 321 -8.78 -29.26 -19.98
CA LYS A 321 -9.23 -30.65 -20.20
C LYS A 321 -10.00 -31.20 -18.99
N ILE A 322 -9.51 -30.94 -17.77
CA ILE A 322 -10.20 -31.32 -16.53
C ILE A 322 -11.59 -30.69 -16.47
N LYS A 323 -11.70 -29.38 -16.70
CA LYS A 323 -13.00 -28.68 -16.69
C LYS A 323 -13.96 -29.20 -17.77
N GLN A 324 -13.46 -29.57 -18.95
CA GLN A 324 -14.28 -30.19 -19.99
C GLN A 324 -14.79 -31.57 -19.57
N PHE A 325 -13.95 -32.37 -18.93
CA PHE A 325 -14.32 -33.68 -18.40
C PHE A 325 -15.40 -33.56 -17.30
N GLU A 326 -15.20 -32.66 -16.33
CA GLU A 326 -16.16 -32.40 -15.25
C GLU A 326 -17.53 -31.97 -15.79
N ASN A 327 -17.55 -31.05 -16.76
CA ASN A 327 -18.79 -30.63 -17.42
C ASN A 327 -19.47 -31.78 -18.17
N SER A 328 -18.70 -32.63 -18.83
CA SER A 328 -19.23 -33.81 -19.54
C SER A 328 -19.81 -34.83 -18.56
N ARG A 329 -19.14 -35.06 -17.43
CA ARG A 329 -19.61 -35.93 -16.35
C ARG A 329 -20.90 -35.41 -15.72
N LEU A 330 -20.98 -34.10 -15.43
CA LEU A 330 -22.20 -33.44 -14.92
C LEU A 330 -23.38 -33.62 -15.88
N LYS A 331 -23.17 -33.43 -17.19
CA LYS A 331 -24.20 -33.65 -18.21
C LYS A 331 -24.67 -35.11 -18.24
N ALA A 332 -23.77 -36.08 -18.13
CA ALA A 332 -24.11 -37.49 -18.09
C ALA A 332 -24.95 -37.85 -16.86
N ILE A 333 -24.56 -37.37 -15.66
CA ILE A 333 -25.32 -37.57 -14.41
C ILE A 333 -26.72 -36.97 -14.53
N ASN A 334 -26.83 -35.73 -15.02
CA ASN A 334 -28.13 -35.07 -15.23
C ASN A 334 -29.00 -35.86 -16.21
N SER A 335 -28.42 -36.41 -17.28
CA SER A 335 -29.15 -37.27 -18.22
C SER A 335 -29.62 -38.57 -17.59
N ILE A 336 -28.85 -39.20 -16.69
CA ILE A 336 -29.26 -40.41 -15.97
C ILE A 336 -30.45 -40.10 -15.07
N ASN A 337 -30.35 -39.04 -14.26
CA ASN A 337 -31.42 -38.63 -13.34
C ASN A 337 -32.72 -38.30 -14.09
N GLN A 338 -32.63 -37.62 -15.25
CA GLN A 338 -33.80 -37.36 -16.09
C GLN A 338 -34.46 -38.64 -16.61
N ARG A 339 -33.65 -39.66 -16.98
CA ARG A 339 -34.18 -40.94 -17.46
C ARG A 339 -34.84 -41.73 -16.33
N LEU A 340 -34.19 -41.81 -15.17
CA LEU A 340 -34.73 -42.49 -13.99
C LEU A 340 -36.04 -41.88 -13.52
N ASN A 341 -36.14 -40.54 -13.48
CA ASN A 341 -37.35 -39.84 -13.06
C ASN A 341 -38.52 -40.00 -14.07
N LYS A 342 -38.23 -40.22 -15.36
CA LYS A 342 -39.25 -40.48 -16.39
C LYS A 342 -39.77 -41.92 -16.38
N SER A 343 -39.01 -42.88 -15.85
CA SER A 343 -39.42 -44.28 -15.73
C SER A 343 -40.27 -44.61 -14.50
N THR A 344 -40.48 -43.63 -13.62
CA THR A 344 -41.31 -43.73 -12.39
C THR A 344 -42.65 -42.99 -12.48
N SER A 345 -43.02 -42.51 -13.67
CA SER A 345 -44.36 -41.99 -14.03
C SER A 345 -44.95 -42.89 -15.11
#